data_AF-A0AAN0YFG2-F1
#
_entry.id   AF-A0AAN0YFG2-F1
#
_cell.length_a   1.000
_cell.length_b   1.000
_cell.length_c   1.000
_cell.angle_alpha   90.00
_cell.angle_beta   90.00
_cell.angle_gamma   90.00
#
_symmetry.space_group_name_H-M   'P 1'
#
loop_
_entity.id
_entity.type
_entity.pdbx_description
1 polymer ?
#
loop_
_entity_poly.entity_id
_entity_poly.type
_entity_poly.pdbx_seq_one_letter_code
_entity_poly.pdbx_strand_id
1 'polypeptide(L)'
;MKISAEIEKLSFVEWSDLSQLPNCPAIYFVVDSKNIIQYIGQAKDLEKRWRNHHRKFQLDQINEKYPIRLYWIILNLDDLKTAEKHFIEKYKPLLNSTIVETPEVIPSEVILKQLLRKIARKICVIGISENPSSRLKTVYAKFDAQNCTKKGAAAIIKKFQAENKGSSLKIKRTKYVSKIYGEVHRFGSRKARRQALENRTYNNHWEIGCNGVIIDITPENGLHQLAFFKERAISWKLANVTIRALKPEDFLEIQEKTLISHYKCQELSPININIDPIPILWKN
;
A
#
# COMPACT_ATOMS: atom_id res chain seq x y z
N MET A 1 9.37 -5.36 -35.35
CA MET A 1 10.50 -5.87 -36.16
C MET A 1 11.11 -7.07 -35.43
N LYS A 2 11.59 -8.11 -36.12
CA LYS A 2 12.18 -9.29 -35.45
C LYS A 2 13.58 -8.96 -34.88
N ILE A 3 14.00 -9.67 -33.84
CA ILE A 3 15.37 -9.56 -33.29
C ILE A 3 16.41 -9.98 -34.33
N SER A 4 17.59 -9.35 -34.30
CA SER A 4 18.74 -9.76 -35.11
C SER A 4 19.48 -10.93 -34.44
N ALA A 5 20.27 -11.67 -35.22
CA ALA A 5 21.13 -12.76 -34.72
C ALA A 5 22.12 -12.31 -33.62
N GLU A 6 22.42 -11.01 -33.54
CA GLU A 6 23.23 -10.41 -32.48
C GLU A 6 22.49 -10.40 -31.13
N ILE A 7 21.19 -10.10 -31.13
CA ILE A 7 20.37 -10.06 -29.92
C ILE A 7 20.13 -11.48 -29.39
N GLU A 8 19.95 -12.45 -30.28
CA GLU A 8 19.75 -13.87 -29.91
C GLU A 8 20.93 -14.46 -29.12
N LYS A 9 22.13 -13.89 -29.26
CA LYS A 9 23.34 -14.32 -28.54
C LYS A 9 23.53 -13.66 -27.18
N LEU A 10 22.68 -12.70 -26.82
CA LEU A 10 22.78 -11.99 -25.55
C LEU A 10 22.31 -12.85 -24.39
N SER A 11 22.78 -12.51 -23.19
CA SER A 11 22.20 -13.03 -21.96
C SER A 11 20.73 -12.64 -21.89
N PHE A 12 19.91 -13.58 -21.44
CA PHE A 12 18.48 -13.37 -21.24
C PHE A 12 17.97 -14.09 -20.00
N VAL A 13 16.81 -13.64 -19.53
CA VAL A 13 15.98 -14.36 -18.56
C VAL A 13 14.57 -14.48 -19.11
N GLU A 14 13.88 -15.55 -18.72
CA GLU A 14 12.45 -15.68 -18.93
C GLU A 14 11.68 -14.67 -18.05
N TRP A 15 10.45 -14.32 -18.44
CA TRP A 15 9.64 -13.35 -17.69
C TRP A 15 9.35 -13.78 -16.24
N SER A 16 9.24 -15.08 -15.98
CA SER A 16 9.10 -15.66 -14.63
C SER A 16 10.31 -15.42 -13.74
N ASP A 17 11.47 -15.17 -14.34
CA ASP A 17 12.78 -15.18 -13.69
C ASP A 17 13.42 -13.79 -13.61
N LEU A 18 12.62 -12.72 -13.74
CA LEU A 18 13.09 -11.33 -13.58
C LEU A 18 13.81 -11.06 -12.25
N SER A 19 13.61 -11.89 -11.24
CA SER A 19 14.34 -11.82 -9.96
C SER A 19 15.83 -12.19 -10.08
N GLN A 20 16.24 -12.85 -11.16
CA GLN A 20 17.62 -13.25 -11.43
C GLN A 20 18.41 -12.20 -12.23
N LEU A 21 17.84 -11.02 -12.46
CA LEU A 21 18.51 -9.97 -13.22
C LEU A 21 19.76 -9.46 -12.51
N PRO A 22 20.84 -9.17 -13.25
CA PRO A 22 22.06 -8.62 -12.66
C PRO A 22 21.88 -7.16 -12.23
N ASN A 23 22.62 -6.76 -11.20
CA ASN A 23 22.80 -5.36 -10.84
C ASN A 23 23.90 -4.74 -11.72
N CYS A 24 23.53 -4.32 -12.93
CA CYS A 24 24.43 -3.65 -13.86
C CYS A 24 23.74 -2.54 -14.67
N PRO A 25 24.51 -1.58 -15.19
CA PRO A 25 24.03 -0.67 -16.23
C PRO A 25 23.87 -1.41 -17.56
N ALA A 26 22.70 -1.30 -18.17
CA ALA A 26 22.38 -2.06 -19.38
C ALA A 26 21.31 -1.40 -20.26
N ILE A 27 21.33 -1.75 -21.54
CA ILE A 27 20.16 -1.68 -22.42
C ILE A 27 19.49 -3.05 -22.42
N TYR A 28 18.18 -3.09 -22.22
CA TYR A 28 17.40 -4.31 -22.24
C TYR A 28 16.35 -4.30 -23.35
N PHE A 29 16.08 -5.49 -23.87
CA PHE A 29 15.15 -5.78 -24.96
C PHE A 29 14.11 -6.77 -24.45
N VAL A 30 12.85 -6.36 -24.47
CA VAL A 30 11.71 -7.23 -24.20
C VAL A 30 11.25 -7.83 -25.51
N VAL A 31 11.36 -9.14 -25.64
CA VAL A 31 11.14 -9.86 -26.89
C VAL A 31 10.11 -10.96 -26.66
N ASP A 32 9.12 -11.04 -27.54
CA ASP A 32 8.11 -12.10 -27.45
C ASP A 32 8.55 -13.42 -28.11
N SER A 33 7.75 -14.47 -27.94
CA SER A 33 7.98 -15.78 -28.53
C SER A 33 7.94 -15.83 -30.06
N LYS A 34 7.52 -14.74 -30.72
CA LYS A 34 7.60 -14.57 -32.18
C LYS A 34 8.87 -13.83 -32.61
N ASN A 35 9.81 -13.65 -31.69
CA ASN A 35 11.05 -12.91 -31.87
C ASN A 35 10.82 -11.43 -32.17
N ILE A 36 9.69 -10.85 -31.78
CA ILE A 36 9.37 -9.43 -32.00
C ILE A 36 9.77 -8.63 -30.76
N ILE A 37 10.53 -7.54 -30.97
CA ILE A 37 10.87 -6.62 -29.88
C ILE A 37 9.64 -5.77 -29.55
N GLN A 38 9.13 -5.97 -28.34
CA GLN A 38 7.97 -5.26 -27.79
C GLN A 38 8.39 -3.93 -27.14
N TYR A 39 9.53 -3.93 -26.45
CA TYR A 39 10.02 -2.77 -25.73
C TYR A 39 11.55 -2.79 -25.58
N ILE A 40 12.16 -1.60 -25.60
CA ILE A 40 13.57 -1.38 -25.32
C ILE A 40 13.68 -0.32 -24.24
N GLY A 41 14.57 -0.52 -23.28
CA GLY A 41 14.83 0.51 -22.28
C GLY A 41 16.26 0.47 -21.75
N GLN A 42 16.65 1.55 -21.10
CA GLN A 42 17.89 1.61 -20.33
C GLN A 42 17.67 1.44 -18.82
N ALA A 43 18.69 0.94 -18.15
CA ALA A 43 18.78 0.86 -16.70
C ALA A 43 20.19 1.23 -16.24
N LYS A 44 20.31 2.02 -15.16
CA LYS A 44 21.58 2.16 -14.42
C LYS A 44 21.87 0.96 -13.51
N ASP A 45 20.79 0.26 -13.14
CA ASP A 45 20.76 -0.94 -12.31
C ASP A 45 19.55 -1.75 -12.81
N LEU A 46 19.83 -2.79 -13.59
CA LEU A 46 18.82 -3.57 -14.29
C LEU A 46 17.87 -4.29 -13.33
N GLU A 47 18.38 -4.95 -12.29
CA GLU A 47 17.58 -5.57 -11.23
C GLU A 47 16.61 -4.57 -10.59
N LYS A 48 17.10 -3.41 -10.13
CA LYS A 48 16.23 -2.39 -9.49
C LYS A 48 15.21 -1.80 -10.45
N ARG A 49 15.57 -1.62 -11.72
CA ARG A 49 14.67 -1.07 -12.75
C ARG A 49 13.40 -1.91 -12.91
N TRP A 50 13.53 -3.23 -12.75
CA TRP A 50 12.44 -4.17 -12.98
C TRP A 50 11.50 -4.39 -11.79
N ARG A 51 11.88 -3.98 -10.57
CA ARG A 51 11.03 -4.10 -9.36
C ARG A 51 9.71 -3.32 -9.42
N ASN A 52 9.69 -2.18 -10.11
CA ASN A 52 8.50 -1.33 -10.30
C ASN A 52 8.46 -0.80 -11.73
N HIS A 53 8.67 -1.68 -12.71
CA HIS A 53 8.75 -1.26 -14.10
C HIS A 53 7.41 -0.68 -14.56
N HIS A 54 7.41 0.59 -14.97
CA HIS A 54 6.21 1.33 -15.36
C HIS A 54 5.35 0.66 -16.45
N ARG A 55 5.94 -0.14 -17.35
CA ARG A 55 5.21 -0.91 -18.38
C ARG A 55 4.95 -2.37 -18.02
N LYS A 56 5.19 -2.77 -16.77
CA LYS A 56 5.04 -4.17 -16.36
C LYS A 56 3.64 -4.71 -16.66
N PHE A 57 2.60 -3.92 -16.42
CA PHE A 57 1.21 -4.30 -16.71
C PHE A 57 0.97 -4.64 -18.20
N GLN A 58 1.33 -3.75 -19.13
CA GLN A 58 1.20 -4.00 -20.57
C GLN A 58 2.00 -5.23 -21.02
N LEU A 59 3.19 -5.42 -20.43
CA LEU A 59 4.05 -6.55 -20.75
C LEU A 59 3.54 -7.87 -20.16
N ASP A 60 2.92 -7.84 -18.97
CA ASP A 60 2.25 -9.02 -18.39
C ASP A 60 1.10 -9.47 -19.29
N GLN A 61 0.29 -8.54 -19.82
CA GLN A 61 -0.78 -8.86 -20.79
C GLN A 61 -0.24 -9.46 -22.09
N ILE A 62 0.89 -8.94 -22.60
CA ILE A 62 1.54 -9.53 -23.78
C ILE A 62 2.04 -10.95 -23.45
N ASN A 63 2.67 -11.13 -22.28
CA ASN A 63 3.24 -12.40 -21.84
C ASN A 63 2.18 -13.52 -21.71
N GLU A 64 0.95 -13.19 -21.32
CA GLU A 64 -0.17 -14.15 -21.27
C GLU A 64 -0.47 -14.77 -22.64
N LYS A 65 -0.30 -14.01 -23.73
CA LYS A 65 -0.59 -14.47 -25.10
C LYS A 65 0.65 -14.92 -25.86
N TYR A 66 1.77 -14.24 -25.63
CA TYR A 66 3.06 -14.45 -26.28
C TYR A 66 4.15 -14.36 -25.21
N PRO A 67 4.62 -15.51 -24.67
CA PRO A 67 5.64 -15.53 -23.64
C PRO A 67 6.82 -14.64 -24.01
N ILE A 68 7.28 -13.82 -23.06
CA ILE A 68 8.33 -12.83 -23.30
C ILE A 68 9.63 -13.19 -22.57
N ARG A 69 10.73 -12.80 -23.18
CA ARG A 69 12.09 -12.87 -22.64
C ARG A 69 12.68 -11.48 -22.53
N LEU A 70 13.56 -11.31 -21.56
CA LEU A 70 14.31 -10.08 -21.38
C LEU A 70 15.78 -10.33 -21.70
N TYR A 71 16.25 -9.80 -22.83
CA TYR A 71 17.65 -9.80 -23.24
C TYR A 71 18.32 -8.50 -22.78
N TRP A 72 19.63 -8.49 -22.56
CA TRP A 72 20.34 -7.24 -22.25
C TRP A 72 21.79 -7.19 -22.74
N ILE A 73 22.29 -5.96 -22.87
CA ILE A 73 23.69 -5.62 -23.16
C ILE A 73 24.18 -4.70 -22.06
N ILE A 74 25.29 -5.06 -21.42
CA ILE A 74 25.94 -4.22 -20.39
C ILE A 74 26.68 -3.08 -21.09
N LEU A 75 26.49 -1.84 -20.61
CA LEU A 75 27.13 -0.64 -21.16
C LEU A 75 27.56 0.30 -20.04
N ASN A 76 28.46 1.23 -20.34
CA ASN A 76 28.80 2.32 -19.43
C ASN A 76 27.61 3.28 -19.27
N LEU A 77 27.55 3.93 -18.11
CA LEU A 77 26.45 4.85 -17.77
C LEU A 77 26.29 6.00 -18.78
N ASP A 78 27.40 6.49 -19.34
CA ASP A 78 27.42 7.60 -20.28
C ASP A 78 26.86 7.22 -21.66
N ASP A 79 26.96 5.94 -22.03
CA ASP A 79 26.53 5.43 -23.33
C ASP A 79 25.04 5.08 -23.37
N LEU A 80 24.41 4.86 -22.21
CA LEU A 80 23.04 4.35 -22.11
C LEU A 80 22.04 5.20 -22.92
N LYS A 81 22.09 6.52 -22.79
CA LYS A 81 21.11 7.41 -23.44
C LYS A 81 21.24 7.37 -24.96
N THR A 82 22.46 7.36 -25.46
CA THR A 82 22.75 7.32 -26.90
C THR A 82 22.39 5.95 -27.47
N ALA A 83 22.72 4.87 -26.76
CA ALA A 83 22.41 3.51 -27.16
C ALA A 83 20.90 3.23 -27.16
N GLU A 84 20.16 3.65 -26.12
CA GLU A 84 18.70 3.52 -26.06
C GLU A 84 18.03 4.17 -27.27
N LYS A 85 18.42 5.43 -27.57
CA LYS A 85 17.92 6.16 -28.73
C LYS A 85 18.22 5.40 -30.03
N HIS A 86 19.47 4.98 -30.23
CA HIS A 86 19.88 4.23 -31.41
C HIS A 86 19.05 2.95 -31.61
N PHE A 87 18.87 2.15 -30.55
CA PHE A 87 18.14 0.89 -30.65
C PHE A 87 16.63 1.10 -30.84
N ILE A 88 16.03 2.10 -30.22
CA ILE A 88 14.63 2.46 -30.45
C ILE A 88 14.43 2.89 -31.90
N GLU A 89 15.30 3.74 -32.45
CA GLU A 89 15.23 4.20 -33.84
C GLU A 89 15.40 3.04 -34.83
N LYS A 90 16.33 2.12 -34.55
CA LYS A 90 16.63 0.94 -35.38
C LYS A 90 15.47 -0.05 -35.40
N TYR A 91 14.91 -0.41 -34.25
CA TYR A 91 13.95 -1.52 -34.14
C TYR A 91 12.49 -1.10 -34.07
N LYS A 92 12.21 0.19 -33.81
CA LYS A 92 10.87 0.77 -33.66
C LYS A 92 9.91 -0.12 -32.84
N PRO A 93 10.26 -0.44 -31.57
CA PRO A 93 9.46 -1.36 -30.75
C PRO A 93 8.04 -0.83 -30.52
N LEU A 94 7.07 -1.73 -30.42
CA LEU A 94 5.65 -1.38 -30.31
C LEU A 94 5.35 -0.42 -29.16
N LEU A 95 5.96 -0.65 -27.99
CA LEU A 95 5.65 0.12 -26.78
C LEU A 95 6.51 1.37 -26.61
N ASN A 96 7.64 1.50 -27.31
CA ASN A 96 8.46 2.70 -27.23
C ASN A 96 7.75 3.85 -27.97
N SER A 97 7.27 4.83 -27.21
CA SER A 97 6.46 5.99 -27.64
C SER A 97 4.93 5.84 -27.53
N THR A 98 4.43 4.77 -26.92
CA THR A 98 3.00 4.66 -26.58
C THR A 98 2.71 5.18 -25.18
N ILE A 99 1.44 5.50 -24.91
CA ILE A 99 0.96 5.78 -23.55
C ILE A 99 1.15 4.52 -22.70
N VAL A 100 1.60 4.72 -21.46
CA VAL A 100 1.72 3.65 -20.48
C VAL A 100 0.32 3.35 -19.95
N GLU A 101 -0.24 2.21 -20.34
CA GLU A 101 -1.51 1.75 -19.78
C GLU A 101 -1.33 1.27 -18.35
N THR A 102 -2.27 1.66 -17.51
CA THR A 102 -2.41 1.16 -16.14
C THR A 102 -3.66 0.29 -16.07
N PRO A 103 -3.70 -0.72 -15.17
CA PRO A 103 -4.92 -1.51 -14.99
C PRO A 103 -6.14 -0.61 -14.74
N GLU A 104 -7.22 -0.85 -15.49
CA GLU A 104 -8.48 -0.09 -15.38
C GLU A 104 -9.05 -0.14 -13.97
N VAL A 105 -8.85 -1.27 -13.28
CA VAL A 105 -9.21 -1.45 -11.87
C VAL A 105 -7.94 -1.71 -11.06
N ILE A 106 -7.59 -0.76 -10.21
CA ILE A 106 -6.58 -0.99 -9.17
C ILE A 106 -7.27 -1.73 -8.01
N PRO A 107 -6.81 -2.92 -7.60
CA PRO A 107 -7.42 -3.69 -6.50
C PRO A 107 -7.40 -2.93 -5.18
N SER A 108 -8.41 -3.18 -4.34
CA SER A 108 -8.56 -2.52 -3.04
C SER A 108 -7.35 -2.79 -2.14
N GLU A 109 -6.75 -3.99 -2.22
CA GLU A 109 -5.56 -4.34 -1.47
C GLU A 109 -4.31 -3.51 -1.83
N VAL A 110 -4.14 -3.11 -3.10
CA VAL A 110 -3.01 -2.29 -3.54
C VAL A 110 -3.14 -0.89 -2.96
N ILE A 111 -4.36 -0.33 -3.02
CA ILE A 111 -4.68 0.99 -2.48
C ILE A 111 -4.60 0.96 -0.95
N LEU A 112 -5.06 -0.12 -0.31
CA LEU A 112 -4.96 -0.30 1.14
C LEU A 112 -3.50 -0.32 1.59
N LYS A 113 -2.63 -1.08 0.91
CA LYS A 113 -1.18 -1.10 1.19
C LYS A 113 -0.58 0.31 1.17
N GLN A 114 -0.99 1.16 0.21
CA GLN A 114 -0.55 2.55 0.15
C GLN A 114 -1.01 3.36 1.36
N LEU A 115 -2.28 3.22 1.78
CA LEU A 115 -2.80 3.88 2.97
C LEU A 115 -2.08 3.40 4.24
N LEU A 116 -1.99 2.09 4.45
CA LEU A 116 -1.36 1.49 5.62
C LEU A 116 0.09 1.94 5.77
N ARG A 117 0.88 2.01 4.69
CA ARG A 117 2.25 2.54 4.73
C ARG A 117 2.33 3.98 5.25
N LYS A 118 1.33 4.83 4.95
CA LYS A 118 1.28 6.22 5.42
C LYS A 118 0.90 6.33 6.91
N ILE A 119 0.11 5.38 7.43
CA ILE A 119 -0.41 5.43 8.81
C ILE A 119 0.20 4.39 9.76
N ALA A 120 1.04 3.48 9.28
CA ALA A 120 1.54 2.32 10.04
C ALA A 120 2.18 2.68 11.39
N ARG A 121 2.89 3.82 11.45
CA ARG A 121 3.55 4.31 12.67
C ARG A 121 2.63 5.13 13.59
N LYS A 122 1.37 5.32 13.19
CA LYS A 122 0.39 6.21 13.84
C LYS A 122 -0.82 5.45 14.38
N ILE A 123 -0.92 4.17 14.04
CA ILE A 123 -1.95 3.27 14.54
C ILE A 123 -1.30 2.12 15.32
N CYS A 124 -2.07 1.51 16.22
CA CYS A 124 -1.73 0.27 16.89
C CYS A 124 -2.93 -0.67 16.83
N VAL A 125 -2.74 -1.89 16.34
CA VAL A 125 -3.77 -2.94 16.35
C VAL A 125 -3.90 -3.46 17.78
N ILE A 126 -5.11 -3.55 18.29
CA ILE A 126 -5.39 -3.99 19.67
C ILE A 126 -5.97 -5.39 19.74
N GLY A 127 -6.58 -5.89 18.67
CA GLY A 127 -7.21 -7.20 18.64
C GLY A 127 -8.04 -7.42 17.39
N ILE A 128 -8.64 -8.60 17.30
CA ILE A 128 -9.50 -9.02 16.19
C ILE A 128 -10.81 -9.53 16.78
N SER A 129 -11.94 -9.23 16.16
CA SER A 129 -13.18 -9.96 16.42
C SER A 129 -13.63 -10.69 15.17
N GLU A 130 -14.26 -11.83 15.36
CA GLU A 130 -14.95 -12.56 14.30
C GLU A 130 -16.44 -12.46 14.60
N ASN A 131 -17.20 -11.80 13.74
CA ASN A 131 -18.64 -11.71 13.93
C ASN A 131 -19.28 -13.03 13.44
N PRO A 132 -19.90 -13.84 14.32
CA PRO A 132 -20.40 -15.17 13.94
C PRO A 132 -21.47 -15.13 12.86
N SER A 133 -22.28 -14.07 12.82
CA SER A 133 -23.40 -13.92 11.88
C SER A 133 -22.93 -13.49 10.49
N SER A 134 -21.94 -12.60 10.39
CA SER A 134 -21.42 -12.12 9.10
C SER A 134 -20.24 -12.95 8.58
N ARG A 135 -19.61 -13.76 9.43
CA ARG A 135 -18.32 -14.44 9.19
C ARG A 135 -17.17 -13.50 8.78
N LEU A 136 -17.36 -12.19 8.90
CA LEU A 136 -16.31 -11.21 8.61
C LEU A 136 -15.41 -11.04 9.82
N LYS A 137 -14.10 -11.03 9.55
CA LYS A 137 -13.09 -10.70 10.53
C LYS A 137 -12.94 -9.18 10.59
N THR A 138 -12.92 -8.63 11.79
CA THR A 138 -12.70 -7.20 12.02
C THR A 138 -11.41 -7.01 12.81
N VAL A 139 -10.43 -6.35 12.22
CA VAL A 139 -9.19 -5.93 12.86
C VAL A 139 -9.42 -4.57 13.51
N TYR A 140 -9.23 -4.48 14.82
CA TYR A 140 -9.42 -3.24 15.56
C TYR A 140 -8.09 -2.55 15.80
N ALA A 141 -8.00 -1.29 15.38
CA ALA A 141 -6.83 -0.45 15.54
C ALA A 141 -7.19 0.90 16.16
N LYS A 142 -6.23 1.45 16.91
CA LYS A 142 -6.36 2.71 17.62
C LYS A 142 -5.34 3.71 17.12
N PHE A 143 -5.70 5.00 17.09
CA PHE A 143 -4.77 6.11 16.86
C PHE A 143 -4.87 7.17 17.95
N ASP A 144 -3.83 7.99 18.09
CA ASP A 144 -3.78 9.03 19.11
C ASP A 144 -4.79 10.14 18.84
N ALA A 145 -5.80 10.21 19.70
CA ALA A 145 -6.86 11.22 19.64
C ALA A 145 -6.32 12.65 19.84
N GLN A 146 -5.18 12.82 20.52
CA GLN A 146 -4.61 14.13 20.79
C GLN A 146 -3.82 14.69 19.59
N ASN A 147 -3.36 13.83 18.68
CA ASN A 147 -2.65 14.24 17.48
C ASN A 147 -3.59 14.67 16.36
N CYS A 148 -4.20 15.84 16.51
CA CYS A 148 -5.07 16.45 15.51
C CYS A 148 -4.32 17.24 14.42
N THR A 149 -3.00 17.04 14.29
CA THR A 149 -2.19 17.76 13.30
C THR A 149 -2.45 17.25 11.87
N LYS A 150 -2.01 17.99 10.85
CA LYS A 150 -2.03 17.53 9.44
C LYS A 150 -1.23 16.24 9.22
N LYS A 151 -0.33 15.88 10.15
CA LYS A 151 0.49 14.67 10.12
C LYS A 151 -0.13 13.53 10.96
N GLY A 152 -1.28 13.75 11.62
CA GLY A 152 -2.01 12.75 12.40
C GLY A 152 -2.72 11.72 11.52
N ALA A 153 -3.08 10.56 12.10
CA ALA A 153 -3.72 9.47 11.36
C ALA A 153 -5.04 9.90 10.71
N ALA A 154 -5.92 10.56 11.47
CA ALA A 154 -7.23 11.01 10.97
C ALA A 154 -7.12 11.97 9.77
N ALA A 155 -6.16 12.92 9.81
CA ALA A 155 -5.95 13.86 8.71
C ALA A 155 -5.43 13.14 7.45
N ILE A 156 -4.53 12.17 7.61
CA ILE A 156 -3.99 11.36 6.50
C ILE A 156 -5.08 10.50 5.89
N ILE A 157 -5.87 9.77 6.68
CA ILE A 157 -6.97 8.92 6.18
C ILE A 157 -8.00 9.77 5.43
N LYS A 158 -8.39 10.93 5.99
CA LYS A 158 -9.33 11.85 5.34
C LYS A 158 -8.80 12.38 3.99
N LYS A 159 -7.53 12.78 3.95
CA LYS A 159 -6.89 13.25 2.71
C LYS A 159 -6.81 12.13 1.69
N PHE A 160 -6.37 10.94 2.11
CA PHE A 160 -6.26 9.76 1.27
C PHE A 160 -7.61 9.34 0.67
N GLN A 161 -8.69 9.36 1.46
CA GLN A 161 -10.05 9.09 0.98
C GLN A 161 -10.48 10.08 -0.11
N ALA A 162 -10.13 11.37 0.04
CA ALA A 162 -10.45 12.39 -0.97
C ALA A 162 -9.64 12.18 -2.25
N GLU A 163 -8.35 11.84 -2.14
CA GLU A 163 -7.46 11.56 -3.28
C GLU A 163 -7.84 10.29 -4.04
N ASN A 164 -8.43 9.30 -3.36
CA ASN A 164 -8.80 7.99 -3.92
C ASN A 164 -10.32 7.84 -4.08
N LYS A 165 -11.03 8.96 -4.24
CA LYS A 165 -12.48 8.95 -4.48
C LYS A 165 -12.78 8.23 -5.79
N GLY A 166 -13.71 7.28 -5.77
CA GLY A 166 -14.07 6.46 -6.95
C GLY A 166 -13.22 5.20 -7.12
N SER A 167 -12.19 5.00 -6.28
CA SER A 167 -11.41 3.77 -6.31
C SER A 167 -12.17 2.55 -5.76
N SER A 168 -11.57 1.37 -5.91
CA SER A 168 -12.10 0.10 -5.41
C SER A 168 -12.07 0.00 -3.88
N LEU A 169 -11.19 0.75 -3.20
CA LEU A 169 -11.12 0.76 -1.74
C LEU A 169 -12.23 1.63 -1.14
N LYS A 170 -13.13 1.02 -0.37
CA LYS A 170 -14.20 1.73 0.33
C LYS A 170 -13.77 2.05 1.76
N ILE A 171 -13.73 3.35 2.05
CA ILE A 171 -13.44 3.89 3.39
C ILE A 171 -14.73 4.57 3.86
N LYS A 172 -15.34 4.04 4.92
CA LYS A 172 -16.50 4.65 5.57
C LYS A 172 -16.04 5.49 6.75
N ARG A 173 -16.62 6.68 6.89
CA ARG A 173 -16.33 7.64 7.96
C ARG A 173 -17.56 7.85 8.81
N THR A 174 -17.44 7.59 10.10
CA THR A 174 -18.47 7.91 11.09
C THR A 174 -17.94 8.98 12.04
N LYS A 175 -18.76 9.97 12.38
CA LYS A 175 -18.39 10.98 13.37
C LYS A 175 -18.28 10.29 14.73
N TYR A 176 -17.17 10.48 15.43
CA TYR A 176 -16.97 9.92 16.77
C TYR A 176 -17.89 10.58 17.82
N VAL A 177 -18.19 11.88 17.64
CA VAL A 177 -19.06 12.64 18.55
C VAL A 177 -20.35 12.99 17.80
N SER A 178 -21.50 12.60 18.36
CA SER A 178 -22.82 12.77 17.74
C SER A 178 -23.44 14.15 17.98
N LYS A 179 -23.07 14.84 19.08
CA LYS A 179 -23.56 16.18 19.44
C LYS A 179 -22.39 17.08 19.83
N ILE A 180 -22.34 18.26 19.22
CA ILE A 180 -21.38 19.32 19.58
C ILE A 180 -22.18 20.34 20.40
N TYR A 181 -21.91 20.43 21.70
CA TYR A 181 -22.45 21.50 22.53
C TYR A 181 -21.41 22.63 22.60
N GLY A 182 -21.81 23.87 22.31
CA GLY A 182 -20.92 25.03 22.39
C GLY A 182 -21.37 26.24 21.55
N GLU A 183 -20.71 27.37 21.76
CA GLU A 183 -20.96 28.61 21.02
C GLU A 183 -20.65 28.46 19.52
N VAL A 184 -21.51 29.03 18.67
CA VAL A 184 -21.31 29.05 17.22
C VAL A 184 -20.23 30.08 16.89
N HIS A 185 -19.04 29.60 16.56
CA HIS A 185 -17.94 30.44 16.10
C HIS A 185 -17.88 30.49 14.57
N ARG A 186 -17.41 31.61 14.00
CA ARG A 186 -17.15 31.74 12.56
C ARG A 186 -16.29 30.57 12.07
N PHE A 187 -16.74 29.92 10.99
CA PHE A 187 -16.05 28.78 10.39
C PHE A 187 -14.57 29.12 10.11
N GLY A 188 -13.66 28.23 10.53
CA GLY A 188 -12.23 28.41 10.33
C GLY A 188 -11.53 29.40 11.27
N SER A 189 -12.25 30.08 12.17
CA SER A 189 -11.66 30.95 13.19
C SER A 189 -10.78 30.17 14.18
N ARG A 190 -9.85 30.85 14.87
CA ARG A 190 -9.01 30.23 15.91
C ARG A 190 -9.86 29.61 17.02
N LYS A 191 -10.93 30.31 17.43
CA LYS A 191 -11.89 29.83 18.44
C LYS A 191 -12.64 28.58 17.96
N ALA A 192 -13.16 28.58 16.72
CA ALA A 192 -13.79 27.40 16.12
C ALA A 192 -12.84 26.19 16.05
N ARG A 193 -11.56 26.41 15.67
CA ARG A 193 -10.55 25.34 15.63
C ARG A 193 -10.22 24.80 17.02
N ARG A 194 -10.13 25.67 18.02
CA ARG A 194 -9.87 25.30 19.42
C ARG A 194 -11.05 24.51 20.00
N GLN A 195 -12.27 24.97 19.81
CA GLN A 195 -13.48 24.26 20.22
C GLN A 195 -13.61 22.90 19.50
N ALA A 196 -13.30 22.84 18.20
CA ALA A 196 -13.28 21.60 17.43
C ALA A 196 -12.23 20.58 17.92
N LEU A 197 -11.11 21.07 18.45
CA LEU A 197 -10.06 20.27 19.10
C LEU A 197 -10.55 19.77 20.47
N GLU A 198 -11.10 20.64 21.31
CA GLU A 198 -11.68 20.31 22.63
C GLU A 198 -12.80 19.26 22.49
N ASN A 199 -13.70 19.46 21.52
CA ASN A 199 -14.80 18.56 21.20
C ASN A 199 -14.41 17.39 20.29
N ARG A 200 -13.12 17.25 19.93
CA ARG A 200 -12.57 16.11 19.17
C ARG A 200 -13.27 15.82 17.84
N THR A 201 -13.83 16.84 17.23
CA THR A 201 -14.67 16.71 16.02
C THR A 201 -13.90 16.22 14.78
N TYR A 202 -12.56 16.29 14.82
CA TYR A 202 -11.67 15.75 13.78
C TYR A 202 -11.39 14.25 13.94
N ASN A 203 -11.58 13.72 15.14
CA ASN A 203 -11.36 12.32 15.44
C ASN A 203 -12.57 11.57 14.94
N ASN A 204 -12.45 10.96 13.76
CA ASN A 204 -13.51 10.16 13.18
C ASN A 204 -13.19 8.68 13.40
N HIS A 205 -14.25 7.88 13.41
CA HIS A 205 -14.17 6.44 13.27
C HIS A 205 -14.11 6.09 11.78
N TRP A 206 -13.20 5.18 11.42
CA TRP A 206 -13.00 4.74 10.06
C TRP A 206 -13.16 3.23 9.96
N GLU A 207 -14.01 2.79 9.03
CA GLU A 207 -14.14 1.38 8.66
C GLU A 207 -13.63 1.21 7.23
N ILE A 208 -12.69 0.28 7.04
CA ILE A 208 -12.05 0.03 5.74
C ILE A 208 -12.20 -1.45 5.40
N GLY A 209 -12.94 -1.76 4.34
CA GLY A 209 -13.13 -3.14 3.88
C GLY A 209 -12.09 -3.54 2.83
N CYS A 210 -11.48 -4.72 2.99
CA CYS A 210 -10.57 -5.29 2.01
C CYS A 210 -10.58 -6.83 2.09
N ASN A 211 -10.84 -7.51 0.96
CA ASN A 211 -10.76 -8.96 0.80
C ASN A 211 -11.41 -9.78 1.95
N GLY A 212 -12.63 -9.40 2.38
CA GLY A 212 -13.37 -10.11 3.43
C GLY A 212 -12.99 -9.74 4.87
N VAL A 213 -12.11 -8.74 5.05
CA VAL A 213 -11.71 -8.20 6.35
C VAL A 213 -12.10 -6.74 6.48
N ILE A 214 -12.60 -6.37 7.65
CA ILE A 214 -12.85 -4.97 8.02
C ILE A 214 -11.70 -4.50 8.92
N ILE A 215 -11.13 -3.33 8.63
CA ILE A 215 -10.22 -2.65 9.54
C ILE A 215 -11.01 -1.51 10.19
N ASP A 216 -11.23 -1.61 11.49
CA ASP A 216 -11.88 -0.62 12.32
C ASP A 216 -10.81 0.25 13.00
N ILE A 217 -10.77 1.55 12.67
CA ILE A 217 -9.79 2.49 13.19
C ILE A 217 -10.49 3.56 14.01
N THR A 218 -10.28 3.55 15.33
CA THR A 218 -10.88 4.51 16.26
C THR A 218 -9.85 5.38 17.00
N PRO A 219 -10.23 6.60 17.39
CA PRO A 219 -9.37 7.45 18.24
C PRO A 219 -9.28 6.88 19.66
N GLU A 220 -8.13 7.05 20.30
CA GLU A 220 -7.91 6.70 21.71
C GLU A 220 -7.13 7.80 22.45
N ASN A 221 -7.50 8.04 23.71
CA ASN A 221 -6.81 9.00 24.57
C ASN A 221 -5.49 8.42 25.07
N GLY A 222 -4.48 9.28 25.22
CA GLY A 222 -3.22 8.85 25.83
C GLY A 222 -2.40 7.91 24.96
N LEU A 223 -2.75 7.71 23.68
CA LEU A 223 -1.98 6.83 22.79
C LEU A 223 -0.52 7.32 22.60
N HIS A 224 -0.27 8.63 22.79
CA HIS A 224 1.07 9.23 22.83
C HIS A 224 1.81 9.05 24.18
N GLN A 225 1.09 8.88 25.29
CA GLN A 225 1.67 8.53 26.61
C GLN A 225 2.09 7.05 26.68
N LEU A 226 1.83 6.30 25.61
CA LEU A 226 2.24 4.91 25.47
C LEU A 226 3.71 4.75 25.03
N ALA A 227 4.65 5.20 25.86
CA ALA A 227 5.90 4.44 25.97
C ALA A 227 5.58 2.96 26.29
N PHE A 228 4.53 2.74 27.11
CA PHE A 228 3.92 1.46 27.47
C PHE A 228 3.52 0.57 26.28
N PHE A 229 2.86 1.07 25.22
CA PHE A 229 2.56 0.25 24.04
C PHE A 229 3.75 0.11 23.10
N LYS A 230 4.79 0.95 23.15
CA LYS A 230 5.99 0.62 22.35
C LYS A 230 6.68 -0.62 22.90
N GLU A 231 6.71 -0.77 24.21
CA GLU A 231 7.27 -1.93 24.91
C GLU A 231 6.36 -3.16 24.84
N ARG A 232 5.04 -2.93 24.80
CA ARG A 232 3.99 -3.96 24.72
C ARG A 232 3.43 -4.19 23.31
N ALA A 233 4.06 -3.62 22.28
CA ALA A 233 3.70 -3.89 20.89
C ALA A 233 4.79 -4.65 20.17
N ILE A 234 4.33 -5.46 19.23
CA ILE A 234 5.15 -6.22 18.30
C ILE A 234 4.94 -5.69 16.88
N SER A 235 5.88 -6.03 16.01
CA SER A 235 5.70 -5.85 14.57
C SER A 235 4.82 -6.98 14.04
N TRP A 236 3.72 -6.62 13.38
CA TRP A 236 2.76 -7.54 12.81
C TRP A 236 2.40 -7.14 11.38
N LYS A 237 1.93 -8.09 10.57
CA LYS A 237 1.60 -7.87 9.17
C LYS A 237 0.11 -7.65 9.00
N LEU A 238 -0.24 -6.56 8.34
CA LEU A 238 -1.60 -6.27 7.89
C LEU A 238 -1.54 -5.89 6.42
N ALA A 239 -2.13 -6.73 5.55
CA ALA A 239 -1.99 -6.63 4.10
C ALA A 239 -0.51 -6.55 3.63
N ASN A 240 0.37 -7.33 4.24
CA ASN A 240 1.83 -7.36 4.06
C ASN A 240 2.56 -6.04 4.44
N VAL A 241 1.86 -5.10 5.08
CA VAL A 241 2.47 -3.88 5.64
C VAL A 241 2.79 -4.14 7.12
N THR A 242 4.03 -3.86 7.52
CA THR A 242 4.43 -3.95 8.93
C THR A 242 3.78 -2.82 9.72
N ILE A 243 2.98 -3.21 10.71
CA ILE A 243 2.22 -2.35 11.62
C ILE A 243 2.52 -2.77 13.06
N ARG A 244 2.27 -1.87 14.01
CA ARG A 244 2.33 -2.21 15.43
C ARG A 244 1.04 -2.88 15.86
N ALA A 245 1.16 -3.96 16.60
CA ALA A 245 0.05 -4.64 17.22
C ALA A 245 0.37 -4.96 18.68
N LEU A 246 -0.65 -5.00 19.52
CA LEU A 246 -0.52 -5.36 20.91
C LEU A 246 -0.03 -6.81 21.05
N LYS A 247 0.89 -7.03 21.98
CA LYS A 247 1.33 -8.36 22.37
C LYS A 247 0.14 -9.19 22.87
N PRO A 248 -0.03 -10.43 22.39
CA PRO A 248 -1.08 -11.33 22.89
C PRO A 248 -1.07 -11.49 24.41
N GLU A 249 0.11 -11.54 25.03
CA GLU A 249 0.29 -11.68 26.48
C GLU A 249 -0.18 -10.46 27.29
N ASP A 250 -0.14 -9.26 26.69
CA ASP A 250 -0.57 -8.01 27.33
C ASP A 250 -2.06 -7.72 27.10
N PHE A 251 -2.74 -8.56 26.31
CA PHE A 251 -4.10 -8.31 25.84
C PHE A 251 -5.11 -8.19 26.98
N LEU A 252 -5.14 -9.17 27.90
CA LEU A 252 -6.10 -9.21 29.01
C LEU A 252 -5.94 -8.01 29.94
N GLU A 253 -4.70 -7.68 30.30
CA GLU A 253 -4.40 -6.54 31.17
C GLU A 253 -4.92 -5.22 30.57
N ILE A 254 -4.75 -5.04 29.25
CA ILE A 254 -5.17 -3.82 28.55
C ILE A 254 -6.66 -3.79 28.27
N GLN A 255 -7.30 -4.95 28.12
CA GLN A 255 -8.76 -5.08 28.03
C GLN A 255 -9.44 -4.61 29.33
N GLU A 256 -8.86 -4.91 30.49
CA GLU A 256 -9.38 -4.55 31.81
C GLU A 256 -9.09 -3.08 32.20
N LYS A 257 -7.90 -2.55 31.88
CA LYS A 257 -7.41 -1.23 32.32
C LYS A 257 -7.83 -0.03 31.44
N THR A 258 -9.09 0.07 31.02
CA THR A 258 -9.66 1.36 30.56
C THR A 258 -9.00 2.08 29.35
N LEU A 259 -8.55 1.34 28.31
CA LEU A 259 -8.30 1.93 26.96
C LEU A 259 -9.27 1.42 25.88
N ILE A 260 -10.21 0.57 26.29
CA ILE A 260 -11.07 -0.18 25.37
C ILE A 260 -12.51 -0.28 25.90
N SER A 261 -13.03 0.78 26.53
CA SER A 261 -14.40 0.82 27.09
C SER A 261 -15.48 1.24 26.07
N HIS A 262 -15.47 0.58 24.92
CA HIS A 262 -16.68 0.47 24.10
C HIS A 262 -17.13 -0.97 24.13
N TYR A 263 -18.41 -1.20 24.39
CA TYR A 263 -19.07 -2.51 24.54
C TYR A 263 -18.64 -3.55 23.48
N LYS A 264 -18.29 -3.09 22.26
CA LYS A 264 -17.75 -3.89 21.16
C LYS A 264 -16.42 -4.61 21.44
N CYS A 265 -15.71 -4.26 22.52
CA CYS A 265 -14.35 -4.73 22.73
C CYS A 265 -14.19 -5.87 23.75
N GLN A 266 -15.27 -6.24 24.44
CA GLN A 266 -15.30 -7.46 25.26
C GLN A 266 -15.27 -8.72 24.38
N GLU A 267 -15.63 -8.60 23.10
CA GLU A 267 -15.63 -9.68 22.11
C GLU A 267 -14.32 -9.78 21.29
N LEU A 268 -13.27 -9.05 21.71
CA LEU A 268 -11.99 -9.10 21.01
C LEU A 268 -11.16 -10.29 21.48
N SER A 269 -10.48 -10.90 20.51
CA SER A 269 -9.43 -11.87 20.71
C SER A 269 -8.07 -11.22 20.42
N PRO A 270 -6.98 -11.70 21.07
CA PRO A 270 -5.64 -11.27 20.72
C PRO A 270 -5.31 -11.62 19.27
N ILE A 271 -4.37 -10.88 18.68
CA ILE A 271 -3.90 -11.18 17.32
C ILE A 271 -3.13 -12.52 17.28
N ASN A 272 -3.17 -13.19 16.14
CA ASN A 272 -2.22 -14.27 15.85
C ASN A 272 -1.00 -13.67 15.13
N ILE A 273 0.16 -13.75 15.76
CA ILE A 273 1.40 -13.10 15.30
C ILE A 273 1.90 -13.64 13.95
N ASN A 274 1.55 -14.88 13.61
CA ASN A 274 2.04 -15.58 12.43
C ASN A 274 1.09 -15.46 11.22
N ILE A 275 -0.08 -14.83 11.40
CA ILE A 275 -1.13 -14.78 10.37
C ILE A 275 -1.41 -13.31 10.02
N ASP A 276 -1.27 -12.98 8.73
CA ASP A 276 -1.86 -11.76 8.17
C ASP A 276 -3.33 -12.06 7.87
N PRO A 277 -4.28 -11.34 8.48
CA PRO A 277 -5.69 -11.65 8.33
C PRO A 277 -6.23 -11.29 6.95
N ILE A 278 -5.54 -10.42 6.20
CA ILE A 278 -6.01 -9.94 4.89
C ILE A 278 -5.43 -10.84 3.79
N PRO A 279 -6.25 -11.64 3.10
CA PRO A 279 -5.79 -12.45 1.98
C PRO A 279 -5.20 -11.54 0.90
N ILE A 280 -3.97 -11.79 0.50
CA ILE A 280 -3.32 -11.11 -0.62
C ILE A 280 -3.55 -11.93 -1.88
N LEU A 281 -4.44 -11.44 -2.73
CA LEU A 281 -4.84 -12.11 -3.97
C LEU A 281 -4.01 -11.62 -5.16
N TRP A 282 -3.45 -10.42 -5.05
CA TRP A 282 -2.61 -9.83 -6.10
C TRP A 282 -1.14 -9.88 -5.69
N LYS A 283 -0.35 -10.64 -6.47
CA LYS A 283 1.11 -10.56 -6.40
C LYS A 283 1.55 -9.39 -7.27
N ASN A 284 2.15 -8.38 -6.64
CA ASN A 284 2.90 -7.34 -7.36
C ASN A 284 4.25 -7.90 -7.81
#